data_AF-A0A1H5XZ34-F1
#
_entry.id   AF-A0A1H5XZ34-F1
#
_cell.length_a   1.000
_cell.length_b   1.000
_cell.length_c   1.000
_cell.angle_alpha   90.00
_cell.angle_beta   90.00
_cell.angle_gamma   90.00
#
_symmetry.space_group_name_H-M   'P 1'
#
loop_
_entity.id
_entity.type
_entity.pdbx_description
1 polymer ?
#
loop_
_entity_poly.entity_id
_entity_poly.type
_entity_poly.pdbx_seq_one_letter_code
_entity_poly.pdbx_strand_id
1 'polypeptide(L)'
;MSMDVTKDGRSWRIGTADDVAWLAGRTVPGLSVTTAIPPVFDAYATFHPPDGVEIDAHERAVVAGLVEHTPDQSWLLGYLDTGAHDIVFPRAPKRSLYWDWPYVLVEAGPEQALTWRTGHMRGDGSLPDLFFPADHSWLVSALWDDTWTDIGGTAALIATLHRDPLVNARPVGPDEDSLPPGFTRD
;
A
#
# COMPACT_ATOMS: atom_id res chain seq x y z
N MET A 1 -9.10 -23.64 1.22
CA MET A 1 -8.87 -23.73 2.68
C MET A 1 -8.20 -22.43 3.09
N SER A 2 -8.82 -21.67 3.99
CA SER A 2 -8.18 -20.52 4.62
C SER A 2 -7.03 -21.01 5.48
N MET A 3 -5.89 -20.33 5.43
CA MET A 3 -4.71 -20.63 6.24
C MET A 3 -4.50 -19.49 7.21
N ASP A 4 -4.02 -19.79 8.41
CA ASP A 4 -3.76 -18.78 9.43
C ASP A 4 -2.29 -18.83 9.88
N VAL A 5 -1.79 -17.69 10.34
CA VAL A 5 -0.47 -17.52 10.96
C VAL A 5 -0.62 -16.91 12.35
N THR A 6 0.31 -17.23 13.26
CA THR A 6 0.28 -16.71 14.63
C THR A 6 1.37 -15.68 14.85
N LYS A 7 1.00 -14.52 15.40
CA LYS A 7 1.91 -13.47 15.87
C LYS A 7 1.27 -12.76 17.07
N ASP A 8 2.07 -12.44 18.07
CA ASP A 8 1.64 -11.75 19.30
C ASP A 8 0.47 -12.44 20.02
N GLY A 9 0.45 -13.78 20.00
CA GLY A 9 -0.58 -14.60 20.65
C GLY A 9 -1.93 -14.65 19.93
N ARG A 10 -2.05 -14.03 18.75
CA ARG A 10 -3.26 -14.02 17.92
C ARG A 10 -3.03 -14.74 16.60
N SER A 11 -4.09 -15.38 16.08
CA SER A 11 -4.13 -15.95 14.74
C SER A 11 -4.66 -14.93 13.73
N TRP A 12 -4.02 -14.87 12.57
CA TRP A 12 -4.29 -13.92 11.49
C TRP A 12 -4.51 -14.69 10.18
N ARG A 13 -5.54 -14.31 9.43
CA ARG A 13 -5.90 -14.98 8.17
C ARG A 13 -4.91 -14.62 7.07
N ILE A 14 -4.41 -15.61 6.35
CA ILE A 14 -3.64 -15.41 5.12
C ILE A 14 -4.57 -15.15 3.94
N GLY A 15 -4.23 -14.11 3.16
CA GLY A 15 -4.91 -13.75 1.93
C GLY A 15 -4.85 -14.86 0.87
N THR A 16 -5.92 -14.95 0.11
CA THR A 16 -6.13 -15.92 -0.98
C THR A 16 -5.98 -15.23 -2.33
N ALA A 17 -6.00 -16.02 -3.41
CA ALA A 17 -6.03 -15.45 -4.75
C ALA A 17 -7.32 -14.65 -5.00
N ASP A 18 -8.43 -15.05 -4.38
CA ASP A 18 -9.73 -14.39 -4.54
C ASP A 18 -9.74 -12.98 -3.93
N ASP A 19 -9.04 -12.79 -2.81
CA ASP A 19 -8.91 -11.47 -2.15
C ASP A 19 -8.24 -10.42 -3.05
N VAL A 20 -7.41 -10.85 -4.01
CA VAL A 20 -6.65 -9.97 -4.92
C VAL A 20 -7.03 -10.15 -6.40
N ALA A 21 -8.03 -10.98 -6.70
CA ALA A 21 -8.46 -11.27 -8.07
C ALA A 21 -8.95 -10.00 -8.80
N TRP A 22 -9.38 -8.98 -8.06
CA TRP A 22 -9.81 -7.69 -8.61
C TRP A 22 -8.64 -6.82 -9.10
N LEU A 23 -7.41 -7.07 -8.68
CA LEU A 23 -6.19 -6.40 -9.19
C LEU A 23 -5.69 -7.05 -10.48
N ALA A 24 -5.88 -8.37 -10.63
CA ALA A 24 -5.30 -9.15 -11.72
C ALA A 24 -5.74 -8.63 -13.10
N GLY A 25 -4.75 -8.23 -13.91
CA GLY A 25 -4.96 -7.73 -15.28
C GLY A 25 -5.69 -6.38 -15.36
N ARG A 26 -5.80 -5.64 -14.24
CA ARG A 26 -6.49 -4.35 -14.20
C ARG A 26 -5.56 -3.14 -14.10
N THR A 27 -4.27 -3.34 -13.89
CA THR A 27 -3.28 -2.28 -14.04
C THR A 27 -2.84 -2.13 -15.49
N VAL A 28 -2.43 -0.93 -15.86
CA VAL A 28 -1.97 -0.59 -17.22
C VAL A 28 -0.45 -0.45 -17.20
N PRO A 29 0.31 -1.28 -17.94
CA PRO A 29 1.75 -1.12 -18.05
C PRO A 29 2.10 0.28 -18.58
N GLY A 30 3.02 0.98 -17.91
CA GLY A 30 3.38 2.34 -18.30
C GLY A 30 4.10 3.10 -17.20
N LEU A 31 3.98 4.42 -17.24
CA LEU A 31 4.57 5.35 -16.28
C LEU A 31 3.52 6.08 -15.42
N SER A 32 2.23 5.79 -15.65
CA SER A 32 1.17 6.47 -14.92
C SER A 32 0.85 5.76 -13.61
N VAL A 33 0.11 6.45 -12.74
CA VAL A 33 -0.41 5.87 -11.49
C VAL A 33 -1.16 4.55 -11.73
N THR A 34 -1.73 4.37 -12.93
CA THR A 34 -2.49 3.17 -13.26
C THR A 34 -1.66 1.90 -13.43
N THR A 35 -0.34 2.03 -13.43
CA THR A 35 0.60 0.92 -13.38
C THR A 35 0.59 0.23 -12.01
N ALA A 36 0.40 0.99 -10.93
CA ALA A 36 0.29 0.48 -9.57
C ALA A 36 -1.17 0.33 -9.11
N ILE A 37 -2.07 1.20 -9.57
CA ILE A 37 -3.44 1.31 -9.07
C ILE A 37 -4.44 1.11 -10.21
N PRO A 38 -5.40 0.16 -10.15
CA PRO A 38 -6.34 -0.03 -11.26
C PRO A 38 -7.18 1.25 -11.53
N PRO A 39 -7.58 1.50 -12.80
CA PRO A 39 -8.34 2.68 -13.22
C PRO A 39 -9.84 2.56 -12.84
N VAL A 40 -10.13 2.26 -11.58
CA VAL A 40 -11.48 2.02 -11.03
C VAL A 40 -11.88 2.99 -9.92
N PHE A 41 -10.98 3.87 -9.52
CA PHE A 41 -11.18 4.82 -8.42
C PHE A 41 -11.55 6.21 -8.96
N ASP A 42 -12.21 7.00 -8.12
CA ASP A 42 -12.64 8.36 -8.47
C ASP A 42 -11.45 9.34 -8.58
N ALA A 43 -10.40 9.12 -7.78
CA ALA A 43 -9.24 9.99 -7.71
C ALA A 43 -7.96 9.21 -7.35
N TYR A 44 -6.82 9.81 -7.71
CA TYR A 44 -5.49 9.22 -7.56
C TYR A 44 -4.51 10.24 -6.98
N ALA A 45 -3.51 9.75 -6.27
CA ALA A 45 -2.37 10.55 -5.84
C ALA A 45 -1.10 9.71 -5.74
N THR A 46 0.04 10.39 -5.69
CA THR A 46 1.29 9.82 -5.22
C THR A 46 1.73 10.52 -3.95
N PHE A 47 2.41 9.80 -3.05
CA PHE A 47 2.91 10.38 -1.80
C PHE A 47 4.28 9.80 -1.43
N HIS A 48 5.02 10.57 -0.64
CA HIS A 48 6.33 10.21 -0.10
C HIS A 48 6.58 11.05 1.17
N PRO A 49 7.45 10.60 2.10
CA PRO A 49 7.80 11.39 3.27
C PRO A 49 8.34 12.77 2.88
N PRO A 50 7.81 13.87 3.43
CA PRO A 50 8.36 15.20 3.22
C PRO A 50 9.77 15.35 3.83
N ASP A 51 10.58 16.24 3.28
CA ASP A 51 11.91 16.55 3.80
C ASP A 51 11.86 16.96 5.28
N GLY A 52 12.70 16.31 6.10
CA GLY A 52 12.79 16.58 7.54
C GLY A 52 11.61 16.06 8.38
N VAL A 53 10.71 15.27 7.78
CA VAL A 53 9.66 14.56 8.51
C VAL A 53 10.09 13.13 8.78
N GLU A 54 10.03 12.75 10.06
CA GLU A 54 10.30 11.38 10.49
C GLU A 54 9.32 10.39 9.84
N ILE A 55 9.84 9.25 9.38
CA ILE A 55 9.04 8.23 8.68
C ILE A 55 7.83 7.79 9.50
N ASP A 56 8.03 7.61 10.80
CA ASP A 56 6.98 7.29 11.78
C ASP A 56 5.82 8.30 11.80
N ALA A 57 6.12 9.59 11.64
CA ALA A 57 5.11 10.65 11.62
C ALA A 57 4.35 10.64 10.29
N HIS A 58 5.06 10.45 9.18
CA HIS A 58 4.48 10.30 7.85
C HIS A 58 3.52 9.11 7.78
N GLU A 59 3.96 7.92 8.18
CA GLU A 59 3.14 6.71 8.09
C GLU A 59 1.90 6.77 9.00
N ARG A 60 2.04 7.32 10.22
CA ARG A 60 0.88 7.56 11.10
C ARG A 60 -0.12 8.53 10.48
N ALA A 61 0.35 9.59 9.81
CA ALA A 61 -0.52 10.55 9.13
C ALA A 61 -1.26 9.89 7.94
N VAL A 62 -0.56 9.08 7.14
CA VAL A 62 -1.18 8.29 6.05
C VAL A 62 -2.29 7.40 6.61
N VAL A 63 -1.98 6.58 7.63
CA VAL A 63 -2.94 5.63 8.21
C VAL A 63 -4.11 6.35 8.87
N ALA A 64 -3.87 7.49 9.54
CA ALA A 64 -4.93 8.30 10.13
C ALA A 64 -5.92 8.81 9.06
N GLY A 65 -5.40 9.32 7.94
CA GLY A 65 -6.22 9.77 6.81
C GLY A 65 -7.03 8.63 6.18
N LEU A 66 -6.45 7.43 6.06
CA LEU A 66 -7.18 6.26 5.57
C LEU A 66 -8.28 5.84 6.54
N VAL A 67 -8.00 5.77 7.84
CA VAL A 67 -8.97 5.40 8.88
C VAL A 67 -10.15 6.37 8.91
N GLU A 68 -9.93 7.67 8.72
CA GLU A 68 -11.01 8.67 8.66
C GLU A 68 -12.05 8.37 7.57
N HIS A 69 -11.62 7.77 6.45
CA HIS A 69 -12.47 7.45 5.29
C HIS A 69 -12.83 5.97 5.20
N THR A 70 -12.52 5.16 6.21
CA THR A 70 -12.75 3.71 6.21
C THR A 70 -13.69 3.32 7.35
N PRO A 71 -14.83 2.66 7.07
CA PRO A 71 -15.63 2.01 8.11
C PRO A 71 -14.80 1.05 8.97
N ASP A 72 -15.28 0.71 10.18
CA ASP A 72 -14.63 -0.29 11.03
C ASP A 72 -14.65 -1.67 10.36
N GLN A 73 -13.56 -2.00 9.67
CA GLN A 73 -13.38 -3.20 8.86
C GLN A 73 -11.91 -3.60 8.80
N SER A 74 -11.65 -4.88 8.50
CA SER A 74 -10.30 -5.38 8.28
C SER A 74 -9.68 -4.87 7.00
N TRP A 75 -8.36 -4.79 6.99
CA TRP A 75 -7.56 -4.50 5.81
C TRP A 75 -6.80 -5.75 5.37
N LEU A 76 -6.49 -5.85 4.09
CA LEU A 76 -5.51 -6.79 3.59
C LEU A 76 -4.15 -6.07 3.50
N LEU A 77 -3.15 -6.59 4.19
CA LEU A 77 -1.78 -6.07 4.21
C LEU A 77 -0.88 -6.98 3.39
N GLY A 78 -0.19 -6.42 2.41
CA GLY A 78 0.67 -7.10 1.45
C GLY A 78 2.12 -6.69 1.56
N TYR A 79 2.99 -7.68 1.75
CA TYR A 79 4.43 -7.50 1.86
C TYR A 79 5.14 -8.20 0.71
N LEU A 80 5.87 -7.43 -0.10
CA LEU A 80 6.60 -7.91 -1.26
C LEU A 80 7.87 -8.66 -0.82
N ASP A 81 8.03 -9.87 -1.30
CA ASP A 81 9.24 -10.67 -1.08
C ASP A 81 10.25 -10.46 -2.21
N THR A 82 11.16 -9.51 -2.02
CA THR A 82 12.35 -9.35 -2.86
C THR A 82 13.56 -10.15 -2.36
N GLY A 83 13.42 -10.89 -1.25
CA GLY A 83 14.51 -11.58 -0.55
C GLY A 83 15.39 -10.69 0.32
N ALA A 84 15.14 -9.37 0.36
CA ALA A 84 15.98 -8.40 1.06
C ALA A 84 15.31 -7.73 2.28
N HIS A 85 14.00 -7.93 2.51
CA HIS A 85 13.23 -7.19 3.51
C HIS A 85 12.32 -8.08 4.36
N ASP A 86 11.81 -7.51 5.45
CA ASP A 86 10.89 -8.19 6.35
C ASP A 86 9.49 -8.28 5.72
N ILE A 87 9.07 -9.52 5.43
CA ILE A 87 7.73 -9.85 4.93
C ILE A 87 6.80 -10.35 6.03
N VAL A 88 7.18 -10.15 7.30
CA VAL A 88 6.47 -10.46 8.56
C VAL A 88 6.25 -11.96 8.81
N PHE A 89 5.74 -12.68 7.81
CA PHE A 89 5.45 -14.11 7.86
C PHE A 89 6.14 -14.86 6.72
N PRO A 90 7.47 -15.07 6.77
CA PRO A 90 8.24 -15.61 5.64
C PRO A 90 7.89 -17.05 5.25
N ARG A 91 7.18 -17.77 6.13
CA ARG A 91 6.69 -19.14 5.88
C ARG A 91 5.26 -19.20 5.37
N ALA A 92 4.57 -18.07 5.27
CA ALA A 92 3.23 -18.01 4.72
C ALA A 92 3.25 -18.26 3.20
N PRO A 93 2.17 -18.81 2.62
CA PRO A 93 2.00 -18.88 1.18
C PRO A 93 2.08 -17.49 0.53
N LYS A 94 2.82 -17.39 -0.57
CA LYS A 94 2.94 -16.16 -1.36
C LYS A 94 1.92 -16.15 -2.51
N ARG A 95 1.59 -14.96 -3.00
CA ARG A 95 0.72 -14.71 -4.16
C ARG A 95 1.43 -13.85 -5.18
N SER A 96 1.33 -14.23 -6.43
CA SER A 96 1.85 -13.45 -7.55
C SER A 96 0.92 -12.28 -7.84
N LEU A 97 1.46 -11.06 -7.83
CA LEU A 97 0.79 -9.82 -8.22
C LEU A 97 1.66 -9.05 -9.22
N TYR A 98 1.05 -8.15 -9.98
CA TYR A 98 1.74 -7.36 -10.99
C TYR A 98 2.54 -8.26 -11.96
N TRP A 99 3.85 -8.04 -12.10
CA TRP A 99 4.76 -8.86 -12.93
C TRP A 99 5.20 -10.13 -12.19
N ASP A 100 4.24 -10.93 -11.75
CA ASP A 100 4.43 -12.17 -11.00
C ASP A 100 5.23 -12.03 -9.68
N TRP A 101 5.28 -10.82 -9.14
CA TRP A 101 5.98 -10.54 -7.90
C TRP A 101 5.32 -11.23 -6.71
N PRO A 102 6.10 -11.87 -5.82
CA PRO A 102 5.56 -12.67 -4.73
C PRO A 102 5.23 -11.81 -3.50
N TYR A 103 3.95 -11.76 -3.11
CA TYR A 103 3.48 -11.07 -1.90
C TYR A 103 3.02 -12.05 -0.83
N VAL A 104 3.35 -11.78 0.44
CA VAL A 104 2.63 -12.33 1.59
C VAL A 104 1.46 -11.40 1.89
N LEU A 105 0.25 -11.96 1.93
CA LEU A 105 -0.98 -11.21 2.20
C LEU A 105 -1.58 -11.66 3.53
N VAL A 106 -1.93 -10.72 4.40
CA VAL A 106 -2.50 -11.00 5.72
C VAL A 106 -3.66 -10.06 5.99
N GLU A 107 -4.80 -10.61 6.40
CA GLU A 107 -5.91 -9.80 6.90
C GLU A 107 -5.59 -9.30 8.32
N ALA A 108 -5.57 -8.00 8.50
CA ALA A 108 -5.28 -7.32 9.76
C ALA A 108 -5.94 -5.93 9.78
N GLY A 109 -5.21 -4.90 10.23
CA GLY A 109 -5.76 -3.55 10.33
C GLY A 109 -4.70 -2.46 10.51
N PRO A 110 -5.15 -1.23 10.82
CA PRO A 110 -4.32 -0.02 10.88
C PRO A 110 -3.12 -0.13 11.82
N GLU A 111 -3.32 -0.72 13.00
CA GLU A 111 -2.25 -0.90 13.99
C GLU A 111 -1.14 -1.80 13.41
N GLN A 112 -1.51 -2.93 12.81
CA GLN A 112 -0.56 -3.89 12.25
C GLN A 112 0.19 -3.31 11.04
N ALA A 113 -0.46 -2.47 10.24
CA ALA A 113 0.18 -1.73 9.15
C ALA A 113 1.31 -0.80 9.64
N LEU A 114 1.27 -0.35 10.91
CA LEU A 114 2.25 0.56 11.49
C LEU A 114 3.31 -0.12 12.36
N THR A 115 3.15 -1.39 12.73
CA THR A 115 3.99 -2.00 13.79
C THR A 115 4.63 -3.34 13.42
N TRP A 116 4.18 -4.00 12.36
CA TRP A 116 4.63 -5.37 12.09
C TRP A 116 5.99 -5.48 11.41
N ARG A 117 6.29 -4.57 10.48
CA ARG A 117 7.52 -4.59 9.69
C ARG A 117 8.57 -3.72 10.36
N THR A 118 9.79 -4.21 10.52
CA THR A 118 10.88 -3.47 11.19
C THR A 118 11.99 -3.02 10.25
N GLY A 119 11.70 -2.85 8.95
CA GLY A 119 12.65 -2.34 7.95
C GLY A 119 12.26 -2.66 6.50
N HIS A 120 12.59 -1.75 5.58
CA HIS A 120 12.24 -1.84 4.16
C HIS A 120 13.32 -1.25 3.24
N MET A 121 13.33 -1.63 1.94
CA MET A 121 14.29 -1.07 0.97
C MET A 121 14.17 0.44 0.82
N ARG A 122 12.97 0.96 1.02
CA ARG A 122 12.67 2.39 0.88
C ARG A 122 12.88 3.19 2.17
N GLY A 123 13.43 2.56 3.21
CA GLY A 123 13.72 3.18 4.50
C GLY A 123 13.22 2.37 5.71
N ASP A 124 13.28 2.96 6.89
CA ASP A 124 12.94 2.31 8.16
C ASP A 124 11.42 2.20 8.43
N GLY A 125 10.58 2.47 7.43
CA GLY A 125 9.12 2.50 7.54
C GLY A 125 8.45 1.12 7.61
N SER A 126 7.31 1.07 8.30
CA SER A 126 6.54 -0.14 8.59
C SER A 126 5.42 -0.44 7.58
N LEU A 127 5.02 0.53 6.74
CA LEU A 127 3.83 0.39 5.87
C LEU A 127 3.92 -0.81 4.91
N PRO A 128 2.87 -1.62 4.73
CA PRO A 128 2.87 -2.67 3.72
C PRO A 128 3.10 -2.10 2.32
N ASP A 129 3.68 -2.90 1.43
CA ASP A 129 3.94 -2.50 0.04
C ASP A 129 2.65 -2.44 -0.79
N LEU A 130 1.60 -3.11 -0.32
CA LEU A 130 0.27 -3.07 -0.88
C LEU A 130 -0.76 -3.26 0.22
N PHE A 131 -1.76 -2.39 0.32
CA PHE A 131 -2.85 -2.61 1.28
C PHE A 131 -4.14 -1.91 0.89
N PHE A 132 -5.26 -2.49 1.30
CA PHE A 132 -6.61 -2.05 0.98
C PHE A 132 -7.65 -2.59 1.98
N PRO A 133 -8.81 -1.95 2.16
CA PRO A 133 -9.88 -2.40 3.05
C PRO A 133 -10.72 -3.48 2.37
N ALA A 134 -11.46 -4.28 3.15
CA ALA A 134 -12.28 -5.39 2.63
C ALA A 134 -13.32 -4.98 1.57
N ASP A 135 -13.80 -3.72 1.60
CA ASP A 135 -14.73 -3.17 0.60
C ASP A 135 -14.04 -2.61 -0.66
N HIS A 136 -12.71 -2.64 -0.73
CA HIS A 136 -11.88 -2.11 -1.82
C HIS A 136 -12.13 -0.61 -2.11
N SER A 137 -12.55 0.17 -1.12
CA SER A 137 -12.83 1.61 -1.28
C SER A 137 -11.59 2.47 -1.58
N TRP A 138 -10.40 1.95 -1.31
CA TRP A 138 -9.11 2.53 -1.71
C TRP A 138 -8.04 1.44 -1.86
N LEU A 139 -6.93 1.78 -2.51
CA LEU A 139 -5.74 0.95 -2.63
C LEU A 139 -4.51 1.82 -2.46
N VAL A 140 -3.59 1.39 -1.60
CA VAL A 140 -2.23 1.92 -1.52
C VAL A 140 -1.29 0.86 -2.09
N SER A 141 -0.39 1.25 -2.99
CA SER A 141 0.60 0.35 -3.58
C SER A 141 1.91 1.07 -3.86
N ALA A 142 3.01 0.44 -3.44
CA ALA A 142 4.37 0.91 -3.65
C ALA A 142 5.10 -0.12 -4.54
N LEU A 143 5.30 0.16 -5.83
CA LEU A 143 6.02 -0.74 -6.75
C LEU A 143 7.52 -0.76 -6.46
N TRP A 144 8.18 -1.92 -6.53
CA TRP A 144 9.54 -2.12 -6.00
C TRP A 144 10.61 -1.12 -6.50
N ASP A 145 10.42 -0.58 -7.70
CA ASP A 145 11.30 0.34 -8.42
C ASP A 145 11.00 1.81 -8.17
N ASP A 146 9.87 2.14 -7.54
CA ASP A 146 9.49 3.51 -7.22
C ASP A 146 10.02 3.92 -5.84
N THR A 147 10.36 5.19 -5.65
CA THR A 147 10.72 5.74 -4.32
C THR A 147 9.53 6.43 -3.63
N TRP A 148 8.38 6.47 -4.30
CA TRP A 148 7.10 6.96 -3.81
C TRP A 148 6.09 5.83 -3.69
N THR A 149 4.90 6.17 -3.20
CA THR A 149 3.75 5.26 -3.12
C THR A 149 2.58 5.85 -3.88
N ASP A 150 1.85 5.00 -4.60
CA ASP A 150 0.63 5.35 -5.31
C ASP A 150 -0.60 5.04 -4.46
N ILE A 151 -1.67 5.83 -4.65
CA ILE A 151 -2.96 5.59 -4.03
C ILE A 151 -4.11 5.92 -4.99
N GLY A 152 -5.14 5.09 -4.97
CA GLY A 152 -6.46 5.41 -5.53
C GLY A 152 -7.55 5.29 -4.49
N GLY A 153 -8.58 6.13 -4.59
CA GLY A 153 -9.73 6.11 -3.69
C GLY A 153 -10.79 7.13 -4.07
N THR A 154 -11.61 7.52 -3.10
CA THR A 154 -12.58 8.62 -3.29
C THR A 154 -11.87 9.96 -3.40
N ALA A 155 -12.49 10.92 -4.10
CA ALA A 155 -11.97 12.29 -4.15
C ALA A 155 -11.84 12.93 -2.76
N ALA A 156 -12.71 12.57 -1.82
CA ALA A 156 -12.68 13.07 -0.44
C ALA A 156 -11.44 12.56 0.31
N LEU A 157 -11.11 11.28 0.17
CA LEU A 157 -9.89 10.69 0.75
C LEU A 157 -8.65 11.38 0.19
N ILE A 158 -8.53 11.48 -1.14
CA ILE A 158 -7.37 12.11 -1.78
C ILE A 158 -7.23 13.58 -1.36
N ALA A 159 -8.34 14.31 -1.21
CA ALA A 159 -8.33 15.68 -0.71
C ALA A 159 -7.93 15.80 0.77
N THR A 160 -8.22 14.80 1.62
CA THR A 160 -7.72 14.76 3.00
C THR A 160 -6.21 14.55 3.01
N LEU A 161 -5.70 13.56 2.30
CA LEU A 161 -4.26 13.28 2.25
C LEU A 161 -3.46 14.44 1.63
N HIS A 162 -3.99 15.09 0.60
CA HIS A 162 -3.34 16.24 -0.04
C HIS A 162 -3.20 17.45 0.90
N ARG A 163 -4.15 17.63 1.83
CA ARG A 163 -4.12 18.74 2.79
C ARG A 163 -3.21 18.48 3.98
N ASP A 164 -2.83 17.23 4.23
CA ASP A 164 -1.96 16.86 5.34
C ASP A 164 -0.48 17.04 4.93
N PRO A 165 0.24 18.02 5.52
CA PRO A 165 1.64 18.27 5.19
C PRO A 165 2.57 17.14 5.63
N LEU A 166 2.14 16.23 6.50
CA LEU A 166 2.92 15.05 6.89
C LEU A 166 2.83 13.93 5.86
N VAL A 167 1.78 13.92 5.03
CA VAL A 167 1.58 12.91 3.98
C VAL A 167 2.26 13.34 2.68
N ASN A 168 2.21 14.64 2.34
CA ASN A 168 2.75 15.16 1.07
C ASN A 168 2.17 14.45 -0.16
N ALA A 169 0.85 14.19 -0.14
CA ALA A 169 0.17 13.62 -1.28
C ALA A 169 0.01 14.65 -2.41
N ARG A 170 0.37 14.25 -3.62
CA ARG A 170 0.18 14.98 -4.86
C ARG A 170 -0.92 14.31 -5.68
N PRO A 171 -2.08 14.95 -5.87
CA PRO A 171 -3.10 14.46 -6.79
C PRO A 171 -2.54 14.30 -8.22
N VAL A 172 -2.93 13.23 -8.89
CA VAL A 172 -2.53 12.92 -10.27
C VAL A 172 -3.72 12.44 -11.08
N GLY A 173 -3.70 12.70 -12.39
CA GLY A 173 -4.62 12.04 -13.32
C GLY A 173 -4.26 10.56 -13.53
N PRO A 174 -5.22 9.71 -13.95
CA PRO A 174 -4.97 8.29 -14.20
C PRO A 174 -3.96 8.04 -15.34
N ASP A 175 -3.86 8.97 -16.29
CA ASP A 175 -2.91 8.92 -17.40
C ASP A 175 -1.64 9.75 -17.14
N GLU A 176 -1.57 10.45 -16.00
CA GLU A 176 -0.43 11.30 -15.66
C GLU A 176 0.71 10.47 -15.06
N ASP A 177 1.93 10.92 -15.33
CA ASP A 177 3.15 10.37 -14.76
C ASP A 177 3.09 10.38 -13.22
N SER A 178 3.29 9.21 -12.61
CA SER A 178 3.28 9.01 -11.15
C SER A 178 4.48 9.68 -10.46
N LEU A 179 5.60 9.87 -11.18
CA LEU A 179 6.85 10.42 -10.66
C LEU A 179 6.62 11.77 -9.95
N PRO A 180 6.89 11.86 -8.63
CA PRO A 180 6.79 13.12 -7.92
C PRO A 180 7.82 14.14 -8.45
N PRO A 181 7.48 15.45 -8.47
CA PRO A 181 8.42 16.49 -8.87
C PRO A 181 9.71 16.45 -8.04
N GLY A 182 10.87 16.55 -8.70
CA GLY A 182 12.18 16.53 -8.05
C GLY A 182 12.80 15.15 -7.87
N PHE A 183 12.05 14.08 -8.18
CA PHE A 183 12.56 12.71 -8.17
C PHE A 183 13.07 12.31 -9.56
N THR A 184 13.98 11.33 -9.58
CA THR A 184 14.46 10.68 -10.80
C THR A 184 14.06 9.21 -10.78
N ARG A 185 13.81 8.65 -11.96
CA ARG A 185 13.74 7.20 -12.14
C ARG A 185 15.17 6.67 -12.26
N ASP A 186 15.48 5.63 -11.51
CA ASP A 186 16.76 4.92 -11.60
C ASP A 186 16.80 3.97 -12.82
#